data_AF-A0A2H0V3P8-F1
#
_entry.id   AF-A0A2H0V3P8-F1
#
_cell.length_a   1.000
_cell.length_b   1.000
_cell.length_c   1.000
_cell.angle_alpha   90.00
_cell.angle_beta   90.00
_cell.angle_gamma   90.00
#
_symmetry.space_group_name_H-M   'P 1'
#
loop_
_entity.id
_entity.type
_entity.pdbx_description
1 polymer ?
#
loop_
_entity_poly.entity_id
_entity_poly.type
_entity_poly.pdbx_seq_one_letter_code
_entity_poly.pdbx_strand_id
1 'polypeptide(L)' 'MKTKQLREKKIEDMSKILEETTARLQELRFKDASGQVKNVREMKELKKTVARIKTLQRQQELGKNVDKK' A
#
# COMPACT_ATOMS: atom_id res chain seq x y z
N MET A 1 -0.41 8.44 -0.44
CA MET A 1 -1.37 8.45 -1.58
C MET A 1 -2.80 8.72 -1.10
N LYS A 2 -3.58 9.50 -1.86
CA LYS A 2 -5.02 9.74 -1.59
C LYS A 2 -5.82 8.50 -2.01
N THR A 3 -6.74 8.07 -1.15
CA THR A 3 -7.60 6.89 -1.32
C THR A 3 -8.49 6.92 -2.56
N LYS A 4 -8.81 8.10 -3.11
CA LYS A 4 -9.62 8.25 -4.32
C LYS A 4 -8.94 7.69 -5.58
N GLN A 5 -7.67 8.00 -5.81
CA GLN A 5 -6.91 7.49 -6.97
C GLN A 5 -6.67 5.98 -6.93
N LEU A 6 -6.71 5.39 -5.72
CA LEU A 6 -6.54 3.96 -5.50
C LEU A 6 -7.83 3.16 -5.81
N ARG A 7 -9.00 3.82 -5.83
CA ARG A 7 -10.28 3.20 -6.23
C ARG A 7 -10.48 3.15 -7.73
N GLU A 8 -9.92 4.11 -8.47
CA GLU A 8 -10.06 4.20 -9.94
C GLU A 8 -9.10 3.27 -10.70
N LYS A 9 -8.04 2.78 -10.05
CA LYS A 9 -7.10 1.83 -10.68
C LYS A 9 -7.66 0.40 -10.66
N LYS A 10 -7.47 -0.31 -11.76
CA LYS A 10 -7.83 -1.74 -11.89
C LYS A 10 -7.09 -2.59 -10.85
N ILE A 11 -7.69 -3.71 -10.47
CA ILE A 11 -7.15 -4.69 -9.50
C ILE A 11 -5.71 -5.12 -9.85
N GLU A 12 -5.41 -5.26 -11.13
CA GLU A 12 -4.08 -5.65 -11.62
C GLU A 12 -3.02 -4.56 -11.40
N ASP A 13 -3.39 -3.28 -11.54
CA ASP A 13 -2.47 -2.18 -11.24
C ASP A 13 -2.22 -2.05 -9.74
N MET A 14 -3.22 -2.43 -8.93
CA MET A 14 -3.13 -2.43 -7.48
C MET A 14 -2.19 -3.52 -6.95
N SER A 15 -2.17 -4.72 -7.55
CA SER A 15 -1.22 -5.76 -7.16
C SER A 15 0.22 -5.38 -7.51
N LYS A 16 0.46 -4.80 -8.69
CA LYS A 16 1.78 -4.32 -9.10
C LYS A 16 2.34 -3.26 -8.16
N ILE A 17 1.52 -2.26 -7.82
CA ILE A 17 1.92 -1.21 -6.86
C ILE A 17 2.20 -1.82 -5.48
N LEU A 18 1.45 -2.84 -5.08
CA LEU A 18 1.66 -3.53 -3.81
C LEU A 18 2.99 -4.29 -3.78
N GLU A 19 3.35 -4.98 -4.85
CA GLU A 19 4.65 -5.65 -4.97
C GLU A 19 5.80 -4.64 -4.91
N GLU A 20 5.71 -3.56 -5.69
CA GLU A 20 6.73 -2.51 -5.72
C GLU A 20 6.89 -1.81 -4.35
N THR A 21 5.77 -1.46 -3.69
CA THR A 21 5.83 -0.85 -2.34
C THR A 21 6.32 -1.83 -1.28
N THR A 22 6.08 -3.13 -1.43
CA THR A 22 6.58 -4.16 -0.51
C THR A 22 8.08 -4.38 -0.68
N ALA A 23 8.58 -4.43 -1.92
CA ALA A 23 10.01 -4.49 -2.22
C ALA A 23 10.75 -3.26 -1.63
N ARG A 24 10.20 -2.06 -1.86
CA ARG A 24 10.74 -0.83 -1.28
C ARG A 24 10.72 -0.83 0.25
N LEU A 25 9.71 -1.45 0.86
CA LEU A 25 9.63 -1.62 2.31
C LEU A 25 10.71 -2.57 2.84
N GLN A 26 11.03 -3.63 2.09
CA GLN A 26 12.12 -4.54 2.45
C GLN A 26 13.47 -3.82 2.38
N GLU A 27 13.75 -3.06 1.32
CA GLU A 27 14.96 -2.24 1.25
C GLU A 27 15.07 -1.24 2.41
N LEU A 28 13.97 -0.57 2.76
CA LEU A 28 13.92 0.34 3.90
C LEU A 28 14.16 -0.39 5.23
N ARG A 29 13.69 -1.63 5.38
CA ARG A 29 13.98 -2.46 6.56
C ARG A 29 15.45 -2.88 6.62
N PHE A 30 16.07 -3.19 5.48
CA PHE A 30 17.51 -3.47 5.43
C PHE A 30 18.33 -2.25 5.82
N LYS A 31 17.96 -1.06 5.33
CA LYS A 31 18.57 0.22 5.72
C LYS A 31 18.34 0.58 7.19
N ASP A 32 17.21 0.15 7.75
CA ASP A 32 16.87 0.35 9.17
C ASP A 32 17.75 -0.52 10.06
N ALA A 33 17.90 -1.79 9.69
CA ALA A 33 18.80 -2.72 10.35
C ALA A 33 20.27 -2.26 10.30
N SER A 34 20.68 -1.57 9.23
CA SER A 34 22.03 -0.98 9.14
C SER A 34 22.19 0.35 9.90
N GLY A 35 21.15 0.84 10.58
CA GLY A 35 21.18 2.06 11.38
C GLY A 35 21.28 3.36 10.56
N GLN A 36 21.09 3.31 9.24
CA GLN A 36 21.20 4.46 8.34
C GLN A 36 19.84 4.98 7.83
N VAL A 37 18.75 4.69 8.55
CA VAL A 37 17.43 5.16 8.13
C VAL A 37 17.33 6.68 8.31
N LYS A 38 17.39 7.36 7.16
CA LYS A 38 17.16 8.80 7.06
C LYS A 38 15.69 9.17 7.26
N ASN A 39 14.75 8.29 6.86
CA ASN A 39 13.32 8.61 6.75
C ASN A 39 12.39 7.54 7.35
N VAL A 40 12.32 7.45 8.69
CA VAL A 40 11.34 6.59 9.40
C VAL A 40 9.89 6.90 9.00
N ARG A 41 9.61 8.17 8.69
CA ARG A 41 8.27 8.64 8.28
C ARG A 41 7.81 8.03 6.96
N GLU A 42 8.72 7.82 6.01
CA GLU A 42 8.44 7.19 4.71
C GLU A 42 8.06 5.72 4.90
N MET A 43 8.74 5.01 5.79
CA MET A 43 8.39 3.62 6.14
C MET A 43 6.96 3.52 6.70
N LYS A 44 6.54 4.47 7.56
CA LYS A 44 5.18 4.49 8.11
C LYS A 44 4.12 4.76 7.03
N GLU A 45 4.40 5.65 6.09
CA GLU A 45 3.49 5.95 4.97
C GLU A 45 3.40 4.80 3.95
N LEU A 46 4.50 4.09 3.69
CA LEU A 46 4.51 2.88 2.87
C LEU A 46 3.65 1.77 3.51
N LYS A 47 3.80 1.50 4.80
CA LYS A 47 2.95 0.52 5.53
C LYS A 47 1.47 0.86 5.42
N LYS A 48 1.10 2.13 5.61
CA LYS A 48 -0.30 2.59 5.46
C LYS A 48 -0.81 2.42 4.03
N THR A 49 0.04 2.67 3.04
CA THR A 49 -0.33 2.54 1.62
C THR A 49 -0.61 1.08 1.28
N VAL A 50 0.25 0.15 1.69
CA VAL A 50 0.04 -1.30 1.51
C VAL A 50 -1.26 -1.75 2.20
N ALA A 51 -1.50 -1.33 3.44
CA ALA A 51 -2.72 -1.68 4.17
C ALA A 51 -3.99 -1.19 3.45
N ARG A 52 -3.96 0.02 2.88
CA ARG A 52 -5.07 0.58 2.10
C ARG A 52 -5.34 -0.21 0.82
N ILE A 53 -4.29 -0.61 0.10
CA ILE A 53 -4.42 -1.42 -1.12
C ILE A 53 -5.07 -2.77 -0.79
N LYS A 54 -4.54 -3.49 0.20
CA LYS A 54 -5.10 -4.78 0.63
C LYS A 54 -6.56 -4.66 1.09
N THR A 55 -6.89 -3.57 1.78
CA THR A 55 -8.28 -3.31 2.22
C THR A 55 -9.21 -3.12 1.02
N LEU A 56 -8.79 -2.37 0.00
CA LEU A 56 -9.59 -2.17 -1.21
C LEU A 56 -9.76 -3.46 -2.01
N GLN A 57 -8.70 -4.25 -2.17
CA GLN A 57 -8.78 -5.58 -2.79
C GLN A 57 -9.79 -6.46 -2.07
N ARG A 58 -9.71 -6.51 -0.73
CA ARG A 58 -10.64 -7.30 0.09
C ARG A 58 -12.08 -6.78 0.01
N GLN A 59 -12.28 -5.47 -0.10
CA GLN A 59 -13.61 -4.87 -0.27
C GLN A 59 -14.23 -5.25 -1.61
N GLN A 60 -13.45 -5.26 -2.69
CA GLN A 60 -13.89 -5.74 -4.01
C GLN A 60 -14.20 -7.25 -4.00
N GLU A 61 -13.34 -8.08 -3.41
CA GLU A 61 -13.57 -9.53 -3.28
C GLU A 61 -14.87 -9.86 -2.52
N LEU A 62 -15.15 -9.12 -1.45
CA LEU A 62 -16.34 -9.35 -0.62
C LEU A 62 -17.65 -8.89 -1.28
N GLY A 63 -17.63 -8.38 -2.52
CA GLY A 63 -18.80 -7.87 -3.23
C GLY A 63 -19.49 -6.71 -2.51
N LYS A 64 -18.83 -6.12 -1.49
CA LYS A 64 -19.30 -4.92 -0.82
C LYS A 64 -18.99 -3.76 -1.75
N ASN A 65 -19.87 -3.52 -2.73
CA ASN A 65 -20.01 -2.21 -3.34
C ASN A 65 -20.03 -1.20 -2.20
N VAL A 66 -18.95 -0.41 -2.08
CA VAL A 66 -18.77 0.59 -1.02
C VAL A 66 -19.59 1.85 -1.35
N ASP A 67 -20.78 1.62 -1.88
CA ASP A 67 -21.85 2.57 -2.16
C ASP A 67 -23.09 2.13 -1.38
N LYS A 68 -22.93 1.77 -0.10
CA LYS A 68 -24.04 1.90 0.84
C LYS A 68 -23.98 3.30 1.43
N LYS A 69 -24.65 4.19 0.69
CA LYS A 69 -25.40 5.39 1.06
C LYS A 69 -24.94 6.16 2.31
#